data_AF-A0AAD9N122-F1
#
_entry.id   AF-A0AAD9N122-F1
#
_cell.length_a   1.000
_cell.length_b   1.000
_cell.length_c   1.000
_cell.angle_alpha   90.00
_cell.angle_beta   90.00
_cell.angle_gamma   90.00
#
_symmetry.space_group_name_H-M   'P 1'
#
loop_
_entity.id
_entity.type
_entity.pdbx_description
1 polymer ?
#
loop_
_entity_poly.entity_id
_entity_poly.type
_entity_poly.pdbx_seq_one_letter_code
_entity_poly.pdbx_strand_id
1 'polypeptide(L)'
;MQNFSVVRNNPYCSDMIHTWQRRMQCRRQVYDDMTIHEPEAMEECLCYPPCNDMEYDSSYSLSTLPDDPEENTAFYVNINQYTETLDESKKQLLASKFGGISNIKKGMMKHMSRLNVHIADNNIMKTTESPDYEAIRLVSDIGGQLGLWIGISVMTLFEVLQLIADVFRYLTSKGRHVGEKVNVPNTITGSGPMKRTYGNGDRFRHNERDIELTCEIDKLTTV
;
A
#
# COMPACT_ATOMS: atom_id res chain seq x y z
N MET A 1 -30.44 -25.94 54.82
CA MET A 1 -30.57 -24.46 54.76
C MET A 1 -29.40 -23.89 55.56
N GLN A 2 -28.28 -23.56 54.90
CA GLN A 2 -27.14 -22.92 55.57
C GLN A 2 -27.08 -21.46 55.16
N ASN A 3 -27.12 -20.59 56.17
CA ASN A 3 -27.26 -19.15 56.09
C ASN A 3 -26.06 -18.51 55.40
N PHE A 4 -26.26 -18.04 54.17
CA PHE A 4 -25.33 -17.14 53.49
C PHE A 4 -25.73 -15.69 53.84
N SER A 5 -25.44 -15.26 55.07
CA SER A 5 -25.81 -13.93 55.54
C SER A 5 -24.69 -13.26 56.33
N VAL A 6 -23.51 -13.11 55.72
CA VAL A 6 -22.52 -12.13 56.19
C VAL A 6 -21.80 -11.50 54.99
N VAL A 7 -22.51 -10.73 54.18
CA VAL A 7 -21.92 -9.54 53.56
C VAL A 7 -22.71 -8.38 54.14
N ARG A 8 -22.23 -7.89 55.27
CA ARG A 8 -22.76 -6.71 55.94
C ARG A 8 -22.73 -5.55 54.95
N ASN A 9 -23.87 -4.86 54.83
CA ASN A 9 -24.02 -3.52 54.28
C ASN A 9 -22.98 -2.59 54.93
N ASN A 10 -21.78 -2.56 54.36
CA ASN A 10 -20.78 -1.56 54.70
C ASN A 10 -21.13 -0.32 53.87
N PRO A 11 -21.59 0.79 54.47
CA PRO A 11 -22.01 1.97 53.74
C PRO A 11 -20.91 2.48 52.81
N TYR A 12 -19.64 2.34 53.22
CA TYR A 12 -18.47 2.65 52.41
C TYR A 12 -18.36 1.79 51.13
N CYS A 13 -18.71 0.50 51.18
CA CYS A 13 -18.73 -0.35 49.98
C CYS A 13 -19.88 0.02 49.05
N SER A 14 -21.06 0.34 49.58
CA SER A 14 -22.20 0.74 48.75
C SER A 14 -21.95 2.07 48.04
N ASP A 15 -21.36 3.04 48.75
CA ASP A 15 -21.06 4.36 48.21
C ASP A 15 -19.95 4.29 47.14
N MET A 16 -18.94 3.44 47.37
CA MET A 16 -17.90 3.15 46.37
C MET A 16 -18.49 2.51 45.10
N ILE A 17 -19.42 1.55 45.24
CA ILE A 17 -20.10 0.92 44.09
C ILE A 17 -20.96 1.95 43.34
N HIS A 18 -21.74 2.77 44.05
CA HIS A 18 -22.57 3.80 43.42
C HIS A 18 -21.75 4.86 42.70
N THR A 19 -20.64 5.31 43.30
CA THR A 19 -19.73 6.28 42.69
C THR A 19 -19.06 5.70 41.45
N TRP A 20 -18.60 4.45 41.51
CA TRP A 20 -18.03 3.74 40.37
C TRP A 20 -19.04 3.57 39.24
N GLN A 21 -20.27 3.17 39.57
CA GLN A 21 -21.33 2.96 38.59
C GLN A 21 -21.73 4.26 37.90
N ARG A 22 -21.81 5.37 38.63
CA ARG A 22 -22.08 6.70 38.05
C ARG A 22 -20.96 7.14 37.10
N ARG A 23 -19.69 6.90 37.46
CA ARG A 23 -18.54 7.18 36.57
C ARG A 23 -18.57 6.32 35.30
N MET A 24 -18.89 5.03 35.42
CA MET A 24 -19.00 4.14 34.27
C MET A 24 -20.13 4.54 33.33
N GLN A 25 -21.28 4.96 33.87
CA GLN A 25 -22.40 5.46 33.08
C GLN A 25 -22.04 6.75 32.35
N CYS A 26 -21.43 7.71 33.04
CA CYS A 26 -20.96 8.97 32.42
C CYS A 26 -19.96 8.70 31.29
N ARG A 27 -18.95 7.84 31.52
CA ARG A 27 -17.96 7.50 30.49
C ARG A 27 -18.59 6.85 29.27
N ARG A 28 -19.56 5.94 29.48
CA ARG A 28 -20.29 5.30 28.39
C ARG A 28 -21.08 6.32 27.57
N GLN A 29 -21.81 7.21 28.25
CA GLN A 29 -22.58 8.27 27.59
C GLN A 29 -21.68 9.17 26.75
N VAL A 30 -20.56 9.65 27.29
CA VAL A 30 -19.61 10.49 26.54
C VAL A 30 -19.04 9.77 25.32
N TYR A 31 -18.71 8.48 25.47
CA TYR A 31 -18.18 7.69 24.36
C TYR A 31 -19.24 7.47 23.26
N ASP A 32 -20.48 7.15 23.64
CA ASP A 32 -21.60 6.95 22.71
C ASP A 32 -21.94 8.27 21.97
N ASP A 33 -21.82 9.41 22.64
CA ASP A 33 -22.06 10.73 22.07
C ASP A 33 -20.98 11.09 21.03
N MET A 34 -19.70 10.96 21.42
CA MET A 34 -18.53 11.25 20.57
C MET A 34 -18.39 10.32 19.35
N THR A 35 -18.95 9.11 19.38
CA THR A 35 -18.75 8.11 18.31
C THR A 35 -19.98 7.87 17.44
N ILE A 36 -21.20 8.07 17.96
CA ILE A 36 -22.44 7.71 17.26
C ILE A 36 -23.31 8.93 16.96
N HIS A 37 -23.35 9.91 17.87
CA HIS A 37 -24.33 11.00 17.79
C HIS A 37 -23.74 12.26 17.14
N GLU A 38 -22.45 12.51 17.33
CA GLU A 38 -21.74 13.68 16.80
C GLU A 38 -20.52 13.26 15.96
N PRO A 39 -20.66 13.05 14.63
CA PRO A 39 -19.53 12.69 13.77
C PRO A 39 -18.47 13.82 13.68
N GLU A 40 -18.85 15.07 13.96
CA GLU A 40 -17.96 16.24 13.97
C GLU A 40 -17.10 16.33 15.24
N ALA A 41 -17.42 15.56 16.29
CA ALA A 41 -16.65 15.56 17.55
C ALA A 41 -15.18 15.14 17.34
N MET A 42 -14.91 14.31 16.32
CA MET A 42 -13.54 13.93 15.95
C MET A 42 -12.75 15.09 15.34
N GLU A 43 -13.40 15.97 14.57
CA GLU A 43 -12.78 17.17 14.00
C GLU A 43 -12.54 18.23 15.07
N GLU A 44 -13.49 18.43 16.00
CA GLU A 44 -13.31 19.32 17.16
C GLU A 44 -12.13 18.88 18.04
N CYS A 45 -11.97 17.56 18.21
CA CYS A 45 -10.84 16.98 18.92
C CYS A 45 -9.53 16.91 18.09
N LEU A 46 -9.50 17.45 16.85
CA LEU A 46 -8.35 17.45 15.94
C LEU A 46 -7.72 16.06 15.74
N CYS A 47 -8.55 15.02 15.77
CA CYS A 47 -8.13 13.63 15.67
C CYS A 47 -8.09 13.18 14.20
N TYR A 48 -7.01 13.50 13.50
CA TYR A 48 -6.75 13.03 12.15
C TYR A 48 -6.10 11.63 12.16
N PRO A 49 -6.37 10.78 11.15
CA PRO A 49 -5.71 9.48 11.04
C PRO A 49 -4.18 9.68 10.87
N PRO A 50 -3.35 8.85 11.53
CA PRO A 50 -1.91 8.95 11.42
C PRO A 50 -1.43 8.48 10.03
N CYS A 51 -0.36 9.09 9.52
CA CYS A 51 0.22 8.68 8.23
C CYS A 51 0.97 7.33 8.29
N ASN A 52 1.31 6.86 9.49
CA ASN A 52 1.98 5.58 9.70
C ASN A 52 1.27 4.84 10.82
N ASP A 53 0.68 3.71 10.48
CA ASP A 53 -0.01 2.84 11.41
C ASP A 53 0.40 1.38 11.18
N MET A 54 0.30 0.57 12.23
CA MET A 54 0.54 -0.87 12.19
C MET A 54 -0.70 -1.59 12.69
N GLU A 55 -1.47 -2.15 11.75
CA GLU A 55 -2.66 -2.92 12.02
C GLU A 55 -2.35 -4.43 12.05
N TYR A 56 -2.96 -5.15 12.99
CA TYR A 56 -2.83 -6.60 13.12
C TYR A 56 -4.17 -7.28 12.88
N ASP A 57 -4.26 -8.04 11.79
CA ASP A 57 -5.43 -8.89 11.53
C ASP A 57 -5.47 -10.06 12.50
N SER A 58 -6.35 -9.97 13.50
CA SER A 58 -6.52 -11.05 14.47
C SER A 58 -7.57 -12.06 13.99
N SER A 59 -7.18 -13.34 13.95
CA SER A 59 -8.11 -14.45 13.80
C SER A 59 -8.02 -15.35 15.03
N TYR A 60 -9.15 -15.95 15.42
CA TYR A 60 -9.22 -16.81 16.59
C TYR A 60 -9.79 -18.17 16.24
N SER A 61 -9.27 -19.21 16.91
CA SER A 61 -9.77 -20.57 16.85
C SER A 61 -9.98 -21.06 18.29
N LEU A 62 -11.13 -21.69 18.54
CA LEU A 62 -11.48 -22.23 19.85
C LEU A 62 -11.64 -23.75 19.74
N SER A 63 -11.09 -24.44 20.72
CA SER A 63 -11.29 -25.86 20.93
C SER A 63 -11.67 -26.13 22.38
N THR A 64 -12.55 -27.10 22.59
CA THR A 64 -12.89 -27.57 23.93
C THR A 64 -11.76 -28.45 24.43
N LEU A 65 -11.28 -28.18 25.66
CA LEU A 65 -10.33 -29.08 26.30
C LEU A 65 -11.05 -30.39 26.65
N PRO A 66 -10.47 -31.55 26.35
CA PRO A 66 -11.07 -32.83 26.69
C PRO A 66 -11.14 -32.96 28.22
N ASP A 67 -12.25 -33.50 28.71
CA ASP A 67 -12.49 -33.69 30.14
C ASP A 67 -11.58 -34.78 30.76
N ASP A 68 -11.00 -35.65 29.92
CA ASP A 68 -10.14 -36.73 30.38
C ASP A 68 -8.67 -36.26 30.58
N PRO A 69 -8.12 -36.35 31.81
CA PRO A 69 -6.74 -35.98 32.09
C PRO A 69 -5.69 -36.89 31.44
N GLU A 70 -6.04 -38.10 30.98
CA GLU A 70 -5.08 -39.03 30.39
C GLU A 70 -4.61 -38.60 28.99
N GLU A 71 -5.46 -37.92 28.21
CA GLU A 71 -5.13 -37.52 26.83
C GLU A 71 -4.32 -36.21 26.74
N ASN A 72 -4.31 -35.39 27.80
CA ASN A 72 -3.63 -34.07 27.80
C ASN A 72 -2.85 -33.79 29.09
N THR A 73 -2.03 -34.76 29.50
CA THR A 73 -1.21 -34.71 30.73
C THR A 73 -0.38 -33.43 30.83
N ALA A 74 0.20 -32.93 29.74
CA ALA A 74 1.08 -31.75 29.74
C ALA A 74 0.39 -30.46 30.26
N PHE A 75 -0.91 -30.29 30.00
CA PHE A 75 -1.66 -29.13 30.51
C PHE A 75 -2.13 -29.35 31.95
N TYR A 76 -2.64 -30.57 32.24
CA TYR A 76 -3.18 -30.89 33.56
C TYR A 76 -2.12 -31.00 34.66
N VAL A 77 -0.86 -31.30 34.32
CA VAL A 77 0.26 -31.32 35.29
C VAL A 77 0.44 -29.96 35.95
N ASN A 78 0.39 -28.87 35.19
CA ASN A 78 0.55 -27.52 35.73
C ASN A 78 -0.59 -27.16 36.70
N ILE A 79 -1.82 -27.60 36.41
CA ILE A 79 -2.98 -27.37 37.29
C ILE A 79 -2.87 -28.21 38.55
N ASN A 80 -2.48 -29.48 38.44
CA ASN A 80 -2.31 -30.36 39.59
C ASN A 80 -1.20 -29.83 40.51
N GLN A 81 -0.05 -29.46 39.94
CA GLN A 81 1.05 -28.85 40.68
C GLN A 81 0.64 -27.53 41.34
N TYR A 82 -0.09 -26.67 40.62
CA TYR A 82 -0.63 -25.44 41.21
C TYR A 82 -1.60 -25.76 42.36
N THR A 83 -2.47 -26.74 42.20
CA THR A 83 -3.44 -27.14 43.23
C THR A 83 -2.75 -27.70 44.48
N GLU A 84 -1.64 -28.43 44.31
CA GLU A 84 -0.85 -28.98 45.40
C GLU A 84 -0.06 -27.90 46.16
N THR A 85 0.50 -26.91 45.45
CA THR A 85 1.24 -25.78 46.02
C THR A 85 0.37 -24.72 46.69
N LEU A 86 -0.95 -24.79 46.56
CA LEU A 86 -1.86 -23.87 47.25
C LEU A 86 -1.81 -24.08 48.78
N ASP A 87 -1.84 -22.96 49.50
CA ASP A 87 -1.93 -22.94 50.95
C ASP A 87 -3.24 -23.60 51.44
N GLU A 88 -3.20 -24.25 52.61
CA GLU A 88 -4.32 -25.04 53.14
C GLU A 88 -5.57 -24.17 53.37
N SER A 89 -5.36 -22.90 53.72
CA SER A 89 -6.42 -21.89 53.85
C SER A 89 -7.19 -21.68 52.53
N LYS A 90 -6.48 -21.66 51.39
CA LYS A 90 -7.05 -21.47 50.06
C LYS A 90 -7.69 -22.75 49.52
N LYS A 91 -7.12 -23.92 49.84
CA LYS A 91 -7.73 -25.22 49.50
C LYS A 91 -9.10 -25.38 50.15
N GLN A 92 -9.26 -24.96 51.40
CA GLN A 92 -10.56 -24.99 52.09
C GLN A 92 -11.57 -24.01 51.47
N LEU A 93 -11.12 -22.84 51.02
CA LEU A 93 -11.96 -21.90 50.27
C LEU A 93 -12.40 -22.46 48.90
N LEU A 94 -11.50 -23.14 48.19
CA LEU A 94 -11.83 -23.81 46.92
C LEU A 94 -12.75 -25.02 47.14
N ALA A 95 -12.53 -25.79 48.20
CA ALA A 95 -13.37 -26.91 48.58
C ALA A 95 -14.81 -26.45 48.91
N SER A 96 -14.98 -25.33 49.62
CA SER A 96 -16.31 -24.79 49.92
C SER A 96 -17.02 -24.23 48.68
N LYS A 97 -16.29 -23.70 47.70
CA LYS A 97 -16.84 -23.19 46.44
C LYS A 97 -17.19 -24.30 45.42
N PHE A 98 -16.43 -25.39 45.41
CA PHE A 98 -16.59 -26.50 44.45
C PHE A 98 -17.26 -27.75 45.03
N GLY A 99 -17.75 -27.71 46.25
CA GLY A 99 -18.52 -28.81 46.85
C GLY A 99 -17.65 -30.01 47.25
N GLY A 100 -16.46 -29.76 47.81
CA GLY A 100 -15.55 -30.76 48.35
C GLY A 100 -14.20 -30.84 47.65
N ILE A 101 -13.20 -31.39 48.36
CA ILE A 101 -11.81 -31.49 47.91
C ILE A 101 -11.68 -32.34 46.64
N SER A 102 -12.50 -33.38 46.48
CA SER A 102 -12.52 -34.25 45.30
C SER A 102 -12.98 -33.55 44.00
N ASN A 103 -13.78 -32.50 44.12
CA ASN A 103 -14.36 -31.77 42.99
C ASN A 103 -13.54 -30.53 42.58
N ILE A 104 -12.48 -30.18 43.33
CA ILE A 104 -11.64 -29.01 43.06
C ILE A 104 -11.07 -29.07 41.64
N LYS A 105 -10.54 -30.23 41.24
CA LYS A 105 -9.95 -30.41 39.90
C LYS A 105 -10.98 -30.15 38.79
N LYS A 106 -12.14 -30.79 38.89
CA LYS A 106 -13.24 -30.63 37.90
C LYS A 106 -13.81 -29.21 37.88
N GLY A 107 -13.93 -28.58 39.04
CA GLY A 107 -14.38 -27.18 39.17
C GLY A 107 -13.40 -26.18 38.56
N MET A 108 -12.10 -26.39 38.77
CA MET A 108 -11.05 -25.56 38.17
C MET A 108 -11.00 -25.71 36.65
N MET A 109 -11.16 -26.93 36.12
CA MET A 109 -11.18 -27.18 34.67
C MET A 109 -12.26 -26.37 33.96
N LYS A 110 -13.46 -26.27 34.53
CA LYS A 110 -14.57 -25.51 33.94
C LYS A 110 -14.34 -23.99 33.91
N HIS A 111 -13.46 -23.49 34.79
CA HIS A 111 -13.21 -22.04 34.95
C HIS A 111 -11.87 -21.61 34.36
N MET A 112 -11.15 -22.52 33.70
CA MET A 112 -9.85 -22.25 33.11
C MET A 112 -9.93 -22.20 31.58
N SER A 113 -9.21 -21.26 30.99
CA SER A 113 -9.08 -21.12 29.53
C SER A 113 -7.61 -21.02 29.16
N ARG A 114 -7.20 -21.67 28.07
CA ARG A 114 -5.86 -21.53 27.49
C ARG A 114 -5.92 -20.55 26.31
N LEU A 115 -5.12 -19.49 26.37
CA LEU A 115 -4.93 -18.56 25.26
C LEU A 115 -3.54 -18.79 24.67
N ASN A 116 -3.46 -19.04 23.37
CA ASN A 116 -2.20 -19.16 22.64
C ASN A 116 -2.13 -18.09 21.56
N VAL A 117 -1.33 -17.05 21.79
CA VAL A 117 -1.13 -15.96 20.83
C VAL A 117 0.11 -16.27 20.01
N HIS A 118 -0.06 -16.39 18.70
CA HIS A 118 1.02 -16.61 17.77
C HIS A 118 0.76 -15.85 16.47
N ILE A 119 1.84 -15.50 15.78
CA ILE A 119 1.77 -14.93 14.44
C ILE A 119 1.48 -16.10 13.49
N ALA A 120 0.34 -16.07 12.79
CA ALA A 120 -0.06 -17.15 11.89
C ALA A 120 0.87 -17.25 10.69
N ASP A 121 1.17 -16.12 10.05
CA ASP A 121 2.03 -16.02 8.89
C ASP A 121 3.09 -14.93 9.09
N ASN A 122 4.33 -15.17 8.64
CA ASN A 122 5.41 -14.16 8.68
C ASN A 122 5.31 -13.14 7.52
N ASN A 123 4.10 -12.89 7.04
CA ASN A 123 3.85 -11.99 5.93
C ASN A 123 3.45 -10.62 6.49
N ILE A 124 4.20 -9.58 6.12
CA ILE A 124 3.88 -8.20 6.47
C ILE A 124 3.31 -7.55 5.21
N MET A 125 2.05 -7.14 5.25
CA MET A 125 1.45 -6.33 4.18
C MET A 125 1.73 -4.86 4.45
N LYS A 126 2.39 -4.21 3.49
CA LYS A 126 2.70 -2.78 3.56
C LYS A 126 1.89 -2.05 2.50
N THR A 127 0.96 -1.21 2.96
CA THR A 127 0.18 -0.32 2.10
C THR A 127 0.78 1.08 2.21
N THR A 128 1.24 1.64 1.09
CA THR A 128 1.75 3.01 1.04
C THR A 128 1.00 3.79 -0.02
N GLU A 129 0.47 4.95 0.36
CA GLU A 129 -0.13 5.87 -0.58
C GLU A 129 0.95 6.80 -1.15
N SER A 130 0.97 6.93 -2.47
CA SER A 130 1.83 7.89 -3.19
C SER A 130 0.95 8.80 -4.04
N PRO A 131 1.38 10.05 -4.28
CA PRO A 131 0.62 10.94 -5.15
C PRO A 131 0.54 10.36 -6.57
N ASP A 132 -0.68 10.26 -7.11
CA ASP A 132 -0.92 9.72 -8.46
C ASP A 132 -0.25 10.57 -9.55
N TYR A 133 -0.11 11.87 -9.28
CA TYR A 133 0.50 12.82 -10.22
C TYR A 133 1.54 13.71 -9.54
N GLU A 134 2.80 13.51 -9.93
CA GLU A 134 3.90 14.34 -9.50
C GLU A 134 4.04 15.58 -10.39
N ALA A 135 4.49 16.71 -9.84
CA ALA A 135 4.69 17.95 -10.59
C ALA A 135 5.61 17.77 -11.81
N ILE A 136 6.55 16.83 -11.75
CA ILE A 136 7.45 16.50 -12.87
C ILE A 136 6.66 15.92 -14.05
N ARG A 137 5.63 15.09 -13.78
CA ARG A 137 4.75 14.55 -14.81
C ARG A 137 3.93 15.67 -15.47
N LEU A 138 3.46 16.64 -14.68
CA LEU A 138 2.77 17.84 -15.19
C LEU A 138 3.62 18.59 -16.21
N VAL A 139 4.87 18.84 -15.84
CA VAL A 139 5.80 19.58 -16.71
C VAL A 139 6.15 18.76 -17.95
N SER A 140 6.26 17.42 -17.83
CA SER A 140 6.52 16.54 -18.97
C SER A 140 5.40 16.57 -19.99
N ASP A 141 4.14 16.50 -19.56
CA ASP A 141 2.98 16.51 -20.45
C ASP A 141 2.82 17.87 -21.15
N ILE A 142 3.01 18.97 -20.40
CA ILE A 142 3.01 20.33 -20.96
C ILE A 142 4.17 20.50 -21.95
N GLY A 143 5.37 20.07 -21.58
CA GLY A 143 6.56 20.17 -22.42
C GLY A 143 6.43 19.36 -23.71
N GLY A 144 5.84 18.17 -23.65
CA GLY A 144 5.60 17.32 -24.81
C GLY A 144 4.63 17.96 -25.81
N GLN A 145 3.49 18.45 -25.33
CA GLN A 145 2.51 19.10 -26.21
C GLN A 145 3.05 20.40 -26.79
N LEU A 146 3.64 21.28 -25.97
CA LEU A 146 4.23 22.54 -26.46
C LEU A 146 5.39 22.29 -27.43
N GLY A 147 6.23 21.30 -27.15
CA GLY A 147 7.34 20.90 -28.03
C GLY A 147 6.84 20.46 -29.41
N LEU A 148 5.73 19.71 -29.46
CA LEU A 148 5.11 19.30 -30.72
C LEU A 148 4.59 20.51 -31.52
N TRP A 149 3.84 21.42 -30.86
CA TRP A 149 3.31 22.62 -31.52
C TRP A 149 4.41 23.54 -32.05
N ILE A 150 5.48 23.71 -31.27
CA ILE A 150 6.65 24.50 -31.69
C ILE A 150 7.36 23.79 -32.86
N GLY A 151 7.53 22.46 -32.80
CA GLY A 151 8.15 21.68 -33.87
C GLY A 151 7.43 21.83 -35.22
N ILE A 152 6.10 21.74 -35.22
CA ILE A 152 5.28 21.94 -36.43
C ILE A 152 5.41 23.40 -36.93
N SER A 153 5.39 24.37 -36.02
CA SER A 153 5.54 25.78 -36.36
C SER A 153 6.89 26.09 -37.02
N VAL A 154 7.98 25.45 -36.57
CA VAL A 154 9.31 25.62 -37.17
C VAL A 154 9.41 24.93 -38.54
N MET A 155 8.85 23.72 -38.69
CA MET A 155 8.83 23.03 -39.99
C MET A 155 8.08 23.83 -41.06
N THR A 156 6.91 24.35 -40.71
CA THR A 156 6.12 25.20 -41.61
C THR A 156 6.85 26.50 -41.98
N LEU A 157 7.62 27.10 -41.06
CA LEU A 157 8.46 28.25 -41.38
C LEU A 157 9.53 27.92 -42.44
N PHE A 158 10.19 26.76 -42.33
CA PHE A 158 11.17 26.32 -43.34
C PHE A 158 10.53 26.09 -44.70
N GLU A 159 9.34 25.48 -44.76
CA GLU A 159 8.60 25.29 -46.00
C GLU A 159 8.26 26.61 -46.68
N VAL A 160 7.80 27.61 -45.92
CA VAL A 160 7.50 28.96 -46.44
C VAL A 160 8.77 29.63 -46.97
N LEU A 161 9.90 29.53 -46.27
CA LEU A 161 11.18 30.10 -46.72
C LEU A 161 11.66 29.45 -48.02
N GLN A 162 11.53 28.13 -48.14
CA GLN A 162 11.89 27.41 -49.37
C GLN A 162 10.98 27.80 -50.54
N LEU A 163 9.67 27.88 -50.30
CA LEU A 163 8.69 28.33 -51.30
C LEU A 163 9.01 29.74 -51.81
N ILE A 164 9.34 30.66 -50.91
CA ILE A 164 9.75 32.03 -51.26
C ILE A 164 11.00 32.01 -52.14
N ALA A 165 12.02 31.23 -51.78
CA ALA A 165 13.25 31.10 -52.56
C ALA A 165 12.99 30.54 -53.97
N ASP A 166 12.11 29.55 -54.10
CA ASP A 166 11.75 28.95 -55.38
C ASP A 166 10.92 29.89 -56.25
N VAL A 167 10.01 30.66 -55.66
CA VAL A 167 9.28 31.72 -56.36
C VAL A 167 10.24 32.80 -56.86
N PHE A 168 11.19 33.27 -56.04
CA PHE A 168 12.20 34.24 -56.48
C PHE A 168 13.08 33.70 -57.62
N ARG A 169 13.50 32.42 -57.57
CA ARG A 169 14.23 31.77 -58.67
C ARG A 169 13.38 31.69 -59.94
N TYR A 170 12.10 31.34 -59.82
CA TYR A 170 11.19 31.27 -60.96
C TYR A 170 10.97 32.65 -61.61
N LEU A 171 10.77 33.69 -60.81
CA LEU A 171 10.59 35.07 -61.29
C LEU A 171 11.86 35.63 -61.93
N THR A 172 13.04 35.36 -61.37
CA THR A 172 14.32 35.76 -61.96
C THR A 172 14.69 34.94 -63.21
N SER A 173 14.22 33.70 -63.31
CA SER A 173 14.36 32.86 -64.51
C SER A 173 13.47 33.33 -65.67
N LYS A 174 12.26 33.85 -65.39
CA LYS A 174 11.36 34.41 -66.42
C LYS A 174 11.86 35.74 -67.02
N GLY A 175 12.85 36.38 -66.40
CA GLY A 175 13.60 37.52 -66.94
C GLY A 175 14.80 37.15 -67.83
N ARG A 176 15.13 35.86 -68.00
CA ARG A 176 16.14 35.36 -68.95
C ARG A 176 15.49 34.52 -70.05
N HIS A 177 14.69 35.17 -70.89
CA HIS A 177 14.67 34.86 -72.33
C HIS A 177 15.64 35.80 -73.06
N VAL A 178 16.93 35.73 -72.75
CA VAL A 178 17.99 36.20 -73.66
C VAL A 178 18.92 35.02 -73.86
N GLY A 179 19.01 34.63 -75.13
CA GLY A 179 19.35 33.29 -75.56
C GLY A 179 20.78 32.84 -75.27
N GLU A 180 20.91 31.52 -75.17
CA GLU A 180 22.18 30.85 -75.35
C GLU A 180 22.02 29.88 -76.53
N LYS A 181 22.54 30.28 -77.68
CA LYS A 181 22.75 29.35 -78.80
C LYS A 181 23.96 28.50 -78.44
N VAL A 182 23.72 27.29 -77.96
CA VAL A 182 24.77 26.27 -77.92
C VAL A 182 24.94 25.74 -79.35
N ASN A 183 26.07 26.13 -79.97
CA ASN A 183 26.56 25.52 -81.20
C ASN A 183 26.87 24.03 -80.93
N VAL A 184 26.14 23.15 -81.61
CA VAL A 184 26.43 21.71 -81.67
C VAL A 184 27.39 21.48 -82.84
N PRO A 185 28.61 20.93 -82.61
CA PRO A 185 29.40 20.36 -83.69
C PRO A 185 28.79 19.01 -84.09
N ASN A 186 28.48 18.87 -85.39
CA ASN A 186 28.09 17.62 -86.00
C ASN A 186 29.30 16.68 -86.10
N THR A 187 29.25 15.53 -85.43
CA THR A 187 30.00 14.34 -85.86
C THR A 187 29.07 13.13 -85.83
N ILE A 188 28.80 12.62 -87.03
CA ILE A 188 28.05 11.41 -87.33
C ILE A 188 28.94 10.20 -87.02
N THR A 189 28.42 9.20 -86.28
CA THR A 189 28.43 7.76 -86.63
C THR A 189 28.14 6.89 -85.40
N GLY A 190 27.30 5.85 -85.59
CA GLY A 190 27.33 4.66 -84.71
C GLY A 190 26.04 4.32 -83.95
N SER A 191 25.14 3.63 -84.65
CA SER A 191 24.08 2.73 -84.19
C SER A 191 24.22 2.04 -82.81
N GLY A 192 23.13 2.02 -82.03
CA GLY A 192 22.88 1.02 -80.96
C GLY A 192 21.77 1.42 -79.97
N PRO A 193 20.79 0.56 -79.60
CA PRO A 193 19.65 0.95 -78.77
C PRO A 193 19.87 0.76 -77.25
N MET A 194 19.24 1.65 -76.49
CA MET A 194 18.57 1.47 -75.18
C MET A 194 19.32 0.73 -74.05
N LYS A 195 19.61 1.43 -72.95
CA LYS A 195 19.44 0.93 -71.57
C LYS A 195 19.06 2.06 -70.60
N ARG A 196 17.90 1.90 -69.94
CA ARG A 196 17.60 2.55 -68.65
C ARG A 196 18.21 1.67 -67.56
N THR A 197 19.07 2.24 -66.74
CA THR A 197 19.60 1.56 -65.56
C THR A 197 19.04 2.26 -64.32
N TYR A 198 18.17 1.56 -63.59
CA TYR A 198 17.82 1.90 -62.22
C TYR A 198 19.01 1.51 -61.34
N GLY A 199 19.63 2.50 -60.68
CA GLY A 199 20.67 2.29 -59.68
C GLY A 199 20.07 1.90 -58.34
N ASN A 200 20.59 0.82 -57.78
CA ASN A 200 20.26 0.19 -56.50
C ASN A 200 21.48 0.33 -55.57
N GLY A 201 21.26 0.41 -54.26
CA GLY A 201 22.29 0.51 -53.21
C GLY A 201 22.71 1.96 -52.95
N ASP A 202 22.71 2.46 -51.73
CA ASP A 202 23.57 1.93 -50.67
C ASP A 202 22.92 1.82 -49.28
N ARG A 203 23.36 0.76 -48.62
CA ARG A 203 23.13 0.36 -47.23
C ARG A 203 24.47 0.60 -46.51
N PHE A 204 24.51 1.31 -45.39
CA PHE A 204 25.52 1.23 -44.28
C PHE A 204 25.31 2.48 -43.38
N ARG A 205 25.44 2.50 -42.05
CA ARG A 205 25.39 1.57 -40.91
C ARG A 205 25.64 2.44 -39.66
N HIS A 206 24.91 2.16 -38.57
CA HIS A 206 25.11 2.54 -37.14
C HIS A 206 25.60 3.95 -36.75
N ASN A 207 24.88 4.57 -35.81
CA ASN A 207 25.51 4.82 -34.51
C ASN A 207 24.48 4.73 -33.38
N GLU A 208 24.65 3.67 -32.60
CA GLU A 208 24.12 3.43 -31.26
C GLU A 208 24.58 4.55 -30.33
N ARG A 209 23.67 5.14 -29.55
CA ARG A 209 23.96 5.65 -28.19
C ARG A 209 22.69 5.61 -27.38
N ASP A 210 22.50 4.49 -26.72
CA ASP A 210 21.72 4.38 -25.48
C ASP A 210 22.32 5.33 -24.44
N ILE A 211 21.46 6.11 -23.80
CA ILE A 211 21.77 6.75 -22.51
C ILE A 211 21.03 5.92 -21.46
N GLU A 212 21.79 4.98 -20.93
CA GLU A 212 21.49 4.17 -19.76
C GLU A 212 21.49 5.09 -18.52
N LEU A 213 20.31 5.39 -17.96
CA LEU A 213 20.18 5.85 -16.58
C LEU A 213 19.93 4.63 -15.70
N THR A 214 21.01 4.02 -15.21
CA THR A 214 20.96 3.13 -14.06
C THR A 214 21.08 3.97 -12.79
N CYS A 215 19.94 4.19 -12.11
CA CYS A 215 19.95 4.46 -10.68
C CYS A 215 19.91 3.11 -9.96
N GLU A 216 21.09 2.63 -9.61
CA GLU A 216 21.28 1.50 -8.68
C GLU A 216 21.02 2.02 -7.25
N ILE A 217 19.82 1.77 -6.74
CA ILE A 217 19.55 1.79 -5.30
C ILE A 217 19.27 0.35 -4.91
N ASP A 218 20.32 -0.38 -4.56
CA ASP A 218 20.19 -1.58 -3.74
C ASP A 218 21.53 -1.90 -3.03
N LYS A 219 21.70 -1.30 -1.85
CA LYS A 219 22.51 -1.88 -0.76
C LYS A 219 21.88 -1.54 0.59
N LEU A 220 20.75 -2.19 0.88
CA LEU A 220 20.37 -2.53 2.26
C LEU A 220 20.89 -3.94 2.54
N THR A 221 22.07 -4.01 3.15
CA THR A 221 22.53 -5.22 3.84
C THR A 221 21.82 -5.32 5.18
N THR A 222 20.94 -6.32 5.27
CA THR A 222 20.62 -7.05 6.49
C THR A 222 21.87 -7.71 7.08
N VAL A 223 22.32 -7.24 8.25
CA VAL A 223 22.56 -8.03 9.49
C VAL A 223 22.33 -7.07 10.66
#